data_AF-A0A936MQV4-F1
#
_entry.id   AF-A0A936MQV4-F1
#
_cell.length_a   1.000
_cell.length_b   1.000
_cell.length_c   1.000
_cell.angle_alpha   90.00
_cell.angle_beta   90.00
_cell.angle_gamma   90.00
#
_symmetry.space_group_name_H-M   'P 1'
#
loop_
_entity.id
_entity.type
_entity.pdbx_description
1 polymer ?
#
loop_
_entity_poly.entity_id
_entity_poly.type
_entity_poly.pdbx_seq_one_letter_code
_entity_poly.pdbx_strand_id
1 'polypeptide(L)'
;MLAARDSNAEEREANRAAAIAIADQTYAQGIDERDRLFVALQGVETLVPGLEARIIAARATVTDHESLATSLHSLVKLAQEVLSTPQSRAARQLTDGGVNASELNAIETIANAVKSTGEQASGAREREAPSAKATSTIKTERASRTWNGSCASSIAHTNETLRFHDSCPLPLDACSPWAEKPPVKQLQPLP
;
A
#
# COMPACT_ATOMS: atom_id res chain seq x y z
N MET A 1 10.62 23.44 -37.92
CA MET A 1 10.97 22.38 -36.95
C MET A 1 10.48 22.65 -35.53
N LEU A 2 10.38 23.91 -35.07
CA LEU A 2 9.79 24.24 -33.76
C LEU A 2 8.28 23.96 -33.66
N ALA A 3 7.48 24.40 -34.64
CA ALA A 3 6.03 24.17 -34.65
C ALA A 3 5.60 22.68 -34.58
N ALA A 4 6.40 21.76 -35.13
CA ALA A 4 6.14 20.32 -35.06
C ALA A 4 6.51 19.71 -33.69
N ARG A 5 7.37 20.38 -32.91
CA ARG A 5 7.69 19.95 -31.54
C ARG A 5 6.61 20.40 -30.57
N ASP A 6 6.07 21.59 -30.77
CA ASP A 6 5.00 22.14 -29.93
C ASP A 6 3.69 21.35 -30.12
N SER A 7 3.32 20.99 -31.36
CA SER A 7 2.15 20.15 -31.62
C SER A 7 2.25 18.75 -31.00
N ASN A 8 3.46 18.17 -31.01
CA ASN A 8 3.72 16.87 -30.38
C ASN A 8 3.72 16.93 -28.85
N ALA A 9 4.00 18.10 -28.26
CA ALA A 9 3.93 18.30 -26.82
C ALA A 9 2.49 18.45 -26.35
N GLU A 10 1.68 19.24 -27.07
CA GLU A 10 0.24 19.40 -26.81
C GLU A 10 -0.52 18.08 -26.90
N GLU A 11 -0.23 17.25 -27.91
CA GLU A 11 -0.87 15.94 -28.07
C GLU A 11 -0.51 14.97 -26.93
N ARG A 12 0.73 15.01 -26.42
CA ARG A 12 1.15 14.20 -25.27
C ARG A 12 0.47 14.63 -23.98
N GLU A 13 0.35 15.94 -23.77
CA GLU A 13 -0.35 16.48 -22.60
C GLU A 13 -1.84 16.16 -22.65
N ALA A 14 -2.48 16.29 -23.82
CA ALA A 14 -3.87 15.91 -24.01
C ALA A 14 -4.11 14.41 -23.73
N ASN A 15 -3.23 13.53 -24.24
CA ASN A 15 -3.31 12.09 -24.00
C ASN A 15 -3.10 11.74 -22.51
N ARG A 16 -2.22 12.45 -21.82
CA ARG A 16 -2.00 12.30 -20.38
C ARG A 16 -3.20 12.73 -19.56
N ALA A 17 -3.72 13.92 -19.83
CA ALA A 17 -4.91 14.43 -19.17
C ALA A 17 -6.10 13.49 -19.36
N ALA A 18 -6.27 12.94 -20.57
CA ALA A 18 -7.29 11.93 -20.85
C ALA A 18 -7.08 10.65 -20.02
N ALA A 19 -5.85 10.13 -19.92
CA ALA A 19 -5.56 8.94 -19.12
C ALA A 19 -5.86 9.14 -17.62
N ILE A 20 -5.54 10.31 -17.08
CA ILE A 20 -5.85 10.67 -15.68
C ILE A 20 -7.36 10.78 -15.49
N ALA A 21 -8.06 11.47 -16.40
CA ALA A 21 -9.51 11.62 -16.32
C ALA A 21 -10.24 10.26 -16.39
N ILE A 22 -9.78 9.35 -17.25
CA ILE A 22 -10.32 7.98 -17.35
C ILE A 22 -10.07 7.22 -16.04
N ALA A 23 -8.87 7.34 -15.45
CA ALA A 23 -8.56 6.69 -14.18
C ALA A 23 -9.45 7.20 -13.04
N ASP A 24 -9.64 8.52 -12.93
CA ASP A 24 -10.50 9.13 -11.90
C ASP A 24 -11.97 8.71 -12.07
N GLN A 25 -12.47 8.67 -13.31
CA GLN A 25 -13.82 8.18 -13.61
C GLN A 25 -13.98 6.70 -13.24
N THR A 26 -13.01 5.87 -13.62
CA THR A 26 -13.03 4.43 -13.34
C THR A 26 -12.95 4.16 -11.84
N TYR A 27 -12.15 4.95 -11.12
CA TYR A 27 -12.05 4.90 -9.67
C TYR A 27 -13.39 5.22 -9.00
N ALA A 28 -14.06 6.30 -9.43
CA ALA A 28 -15.38 6.65 -8.91
C ALA A 28 -16.41 5.53 -9.12
N GLN A 29 -16.47 4.98 -10.34
CA GLN A 29 -17.32 3.83 -10.64
C GLN A 29 -16.98 2.61 -9.78
N GLY A 30 -15.70 2.34 -9.56
CA GLY A 30 -15.24 1.26 -8.69
C GLY A 30 -15.67 1.43 -7.23
N ILE A 31 -15.69 2.66 -6.70
CA ILE A 31 -16.19 2.96 -5.35
C ILE A 31 -17.69 2.71 -5.27
N ASP A 32 -18.46 3.20 -6.25
CA ASP A 32 -19.91 3.02 -6.29
C ASP A 32 -20.29 1.54 -6.32
N GLU A 33 -19.63 0.74 -7.18
CA GLU A 33 -19.88 -0.70 -7.25
C GLU A 33 -19.41 -1.45 -6.00
N ARG A 34 -18.31 -1.02 -5.38
CA ARG A 34 -17.85 -1.59 -4.10
C ARG A 34 -18.91 -1.39 -3.03
N ASP A 35 -19.46 -0.18 -2.92
CA ASP A 35 -20.45 0.15 -1.90
C ASP A 35 -21.78 -0.54 -2.18
N ARG A 36 -22.19 -0.64 -3.45
CA ARG A 36 -23.36 -1.42 -3.87
C ARG A 36 -23.24 -2.90 -3.51
N LEU A 37 -22.11 -3.53 -3.85
CA LEU A 37 -21.88 -4.94 -3.55
C LEU A 37 -21.78 -5.20 -2.04
N PHE A 38 -21.17 -4.27 -1.31
CA PHE A 38 -21.12 -4.30 0.14
C PHE A 38 -22.52 -4.29 0.77
N VAL A 39 -23.38 -3.36 0.37
CA VAL A 39 -24.76 -3.29 0.87
C VAL A 39 -25.53 -4.57 0.55
N ALA A 40 -25.36 -5.13 -0.64
CA ALA A 40 -25.99 -6.41 -1.02
C ALA A 40 -25.52 -7.56 -0.12
N LEU A 41 -24.22 -7.64 0.16
CA LEU A 41 -23.63 -8.67 1.02
C LEU A 41 -24.02 -8.51 2.50
N GLN A 42 -24.12 -7.29 3.01
CA GLN A 42 -24.65 -7.02 4.36
C GLN A 42 -26.09 -7.50 4.51
N GLY A 43 -26.91 -7.37 3.46
CA GLY A 43 -28.27 -7.88 3.46
C GLY A 43 -28.38 -9.39 3.73
N VAL A 44 -27.32 -10.16 3.46
CA VAL A 44 -27.29 -11.63 3.64
C VAL A 44 -26.33 -12.11 4.72
N GLU A 45 -25.62 -11.22 5.41
CA GLU A 45 -24.55 -11.58 6.35
C GLU A 45 -25.04 -12.43 7.53
N THR A 46 -26.27 -12.20 7.98
CA THR A 46 -26.90 -12.96 9.07
C THR A 46 -27.26 -14.40 8.68
N LEU A 47 -27.31 -14.70 7.38
CA LEU A 47 -27.69 -16.01 6.85
C LEU A 47 -26.49 -16.94 6.64
N VAL A 48 -25.27 -16.40 6.64
CA VAL A 48 -24.04 -17.15 6.38
C VAL A 48 -23.07 -16.93 7.54
N PRO A 49 -22.81 -17.95 8.36
CA PRO A 49 -21.92 -17.83 9.51
C PRO A 49 -20.54 -17.30 9.13
N GLY A 50 -20.07 -16.26 9.83
CA GLY A 50 -18.76 -15.66 9.61
C GLY A 50 -18.65 -14.76 8.38
N LEU A 51 -19.73 -14.55 7.61
CA LEU A 51 -19.70 -13.68 6.44
C LEU A 51 -19.45 -12.21 6.82
N GLU A 52 -20.06 -11.71 7.91
CA GLU A 52 -19.84 -10.35 8.43
C GLU A 52 -18.36 -10.03 8.62
N ALA A 53 -17.62 -10.88 9.33
CA ALA A 53 -16.19 -10.68 9.57
C ALA A 53 -15.37 -10.66 8.27
N ARG A 54 -15.76 -11.47 7.29
CA ARG A 54 -15.10 -11.55 5.98
C ARG A 54 -15.42 -10.33 5.11
N ILE A 55 -16.65 -9.83 5.16
CA ILE A 55 -17.06 -8.58 4.51
C ILE A 55 -16.22 -7.42 5.08
N ILE A 56 -16.09 -7.33 6.40
CA ILE A 56 -15.29 -6.28 7.07
C ILE A 56 -13.83 -6.36 6.64
N ALA A 57 -13.26 -7.57 6.57
CA ALA A 57 -11.89 -7.77 6.08
C ALA A 57 -11.72 -7.37 4.59
N ALA A 58 -12.71 -7.68 3.75
CA ALA A 58 -12.73 -7.30 2.33
C ALA A 58 -12.89 -5.79 2.12
N ARG A 59 -13.53 -5.09 3.07
CA ARG A 59 -13.72 -3.63 3.08
C ARG A 59 -12.49 -2.87 3.62
N ALA A 60 -11.31 -3.48 3.58
CA ALA A 60 -10.07 -2.84 4.00
C ALA A 60 -9.95 -1.40 3.46
N THR A 61 -9.30 -0.53 4.22
CA THR A 61 -9.14 0.89 3.88
C THR A 61 -8.62 1.03 2.46
N VAL A 62 -9.39 1.74 1.62
CA VAL A 62 -9.00 2.04 0.25
C VAL A 62 -8.25 3.36 0.24
N THR A 63 -6.98 3.31 -0.15
CA THR A 63 -6.07 4.47 -0.20
C THR A 63 -5.60 4.79 -1.62
N ASP A 64 -5.74 3.84 -2.54
CA ASP A 64 -5.28 3.93 -3.93
C ASP A 64 -6.08 2.98 -4.84
N HIS A 65 -5.73 2.96 -6.12
CA HIS A 65 -6.40 2.13 -7.12
C HIS A 65 -6.19 0.63 -6.89
N GLU A 66 -5.01 0.25 -6.39
CA GLU A 66 -4.67 -1.16 -6.14
C GLU A 66 -5.46 -1.74 -4.95
N SER A 67 -5.54 -1.00 -3.85
CA SER A 67 -6.37 -1.36 -2.70
C SER A 67 -7.86 -1.39 -3.05
N LEU A 68 -8.34 -0.46 -3.89
CA LEU A 68 -9.72 -0.50 -4.40
C LEU A 68 -9.99 -1.77 -5.20
N ALA A 69 -9.13 -2.07 -6.18
CA ALA A 69 -9.27 -3.26 -7.02
C ALA A 69 -9.25 -4.55 -6.18
N THR A 70 -8.35 -4.63 -5.20
CA THR A 70 -8.23 -5.78 -4.28
C THR A 70 -9.47 -5.95 -3.41
N SER A 71 -10.02 -4.84 -2.89
CA SER A 71 -11.27 -4.84 -2.11
C SER A 71 -12.43 -5.35 -2.95
N LEU A 72 -12.59 -4.85 -4.18
CA LEU A 72 -13.62 -5.31 -5.12
C LEU A 72 -13.48 -6.81 -5.43
N HIS A 73 -12.27 -7.29 -5.75
CA HIS A 73 -12.03 -8.72 -6.01
C HIS A 73 -12.40 -9.59 -4.80
N SER A 74 -12.10 -9.12 -3.60
CA SER A 74 -12.44 -9.83 -2.36
C SER A 74 -13.95 -9.92 -2.17
N LEU A 75 -14.68 -8.82 -2.38
CA LEU A 75 -16.15 -8.81 -2.29
C LEU A 75 -16.81 -9.67 -3.38
N VAL A 76 -16.31 -9.62 -4.62
CA VAL A 76 -16.81 -10.47 -5.72
C VAL A 76 -16.63 -11.94 -5.39
N LYS A 77 -15.46 -12.35 -4.87
CA LYS A 77 -15.23 -13.73 -4.42
C LYS A 77 -16.20 -14.15 -3.33
N LEU A 78 -16.44 -13.30 -2.34
CA LEU A 78 -17.44 -13.58 -1.29
C LEU A 78 -18.84 -13.78 -1.87
N ALA A 79 -19.26 -12.93 -2.81
CA ALA A 79 -20.55 -13.07 -3.48
C ALA A 79 -20.63 -14.36 -4.30
N GLN A 80 -19.58 -14.72 -5.05
CA GLN A 80 -19.49 -15.98 -5.78
C GLN A 80 -19.60 -17.20 -4.85
N GLU A 81 -18.95 -17.15 -3.70
CA GLU A 81 -19.05 -18.22 -2.69
C GLU A 81 -20.48 -18.37 -2.16
N VAL A 82 -21.18 -17.27 -1.88
CA VAL A 82 -22.60 -17.33 -1.46
C VAL A 82 -23.46 -17.93 -2.57
N LEU A 83 -23.23 -17.54 -3.83
CA LEU A 83 -23.96 -18.04 -5.00
C LEU A 83 -23.62 -19.49 -5.36
N SER A 84 -22.49 -20.03 -4.89
CA SER A 84 -22.11 -21.43 -5.11
C SER A 84 -23.12 -22.43 -4.54
N THR A 85 -23.94 -21.99 -3.58
CA THR A 85 -25.02 -22.76 -2.99
C THR A 85 -26.38 -22.16 -3.36
N PRO A 86 -26.86 -22.33 -4.61
CA PRO A 86 -28.03 -21.61 -5.13
C PRO A 86 -29.36 -21.95 -4.43
N GLN A 87 -29.41 -23.07 -3.71
CA GLN A 87 -30.58 -23.45 -2.91
C GLN A 87 -30.64 -22.76 -1.54
N SER A 88 -29.57 -22.08 -1.13
CA SER A 88 -29.53 -21.34 0.13
C SER A 88 -30.42 -20.11 0.08
N ARG A 89 -30.97 -19.71 1.23
CA ARG A 89 -31.72 -18.46 1.36
C ARG A 89 -30.84 -17.25 1.04
N ALA A 90 -29.56 -17.30 1.42
CA ALA A 90 -28.59 -16.25 1.16
C ALA A 90 -28.39 -16.03 -0.35
N ALA A 91 -28.19 -17.09 -1.12
CA ALA A 91 -28.04 -16.99 -2.57
C ALA A 91 -29.27 -16.38 -3.24
N ARG A 92 -30.48 -16.83 -2.86
CA ARG A 92 -31.74 -16.30 -3.40
C ARG A 92 -31.90 -14.81 -3.10
N GLN A 93 -31.67 -14.41 -1.85
CA GLN A 93 -31.77 -13.00 -1.46
C GLN A 93 -30.73 -12.12 -2.16
N LEU A 94 -29.52 -12.63 -2.38
CA LEU A 94 -28.48 -11.92 -3.13
C LEU A 94 -28.90 -11.72 -4.60
N THR A 95 -29.46 -12.75 -5.24
CA THR A 95 -29.99 -12.65 -6.61
C THR A 95 -31.22 -11.76 -6.71
N ASP A 96 -32.10 -11.77 -5.72
CA ASP A 96 -33.27 -10.88 -5.64
C ASP A 96 -32.84 -9.41 -5.48
N GLY A 97 -31.71 -9.18 -4.82
CA GLY A 97 -31.01 -7.89 -4.76
C GLY A 97 -30.31 -7.47 -6.06
N GLY A 98 -30.42 -8.26 -7.12
CA GLY A 98 -29.85 -7.98 -8.45
C GLY A 98 -28.39 -8.40 -8.62
N VAL A 99 -27.78 -9.08 -7.65
CA VAL A 99 -26.40 -9.57 -7.76
C VAL A 99 -26.43 -10.99 -8.33
N ASN A 100 -26.19 -11.09 -9.64
CA ASN A 100 -26.13 -12.35 -10.38
C ASN A 100 -24.74 -12.55 -11.01
N ALA A 101 -24.51 -13.69 -11.65
CA ALA A 101 -23.20 -13.99 -12.24
C ALA A 101 -22.77 -12.98 -13.32
N SER A 102 -23.72 -12.43 -14.09
CA SER A 102 -23.42 -11.39 -15.08
C SER A 102 -22.95 -10.10 -14.41
N GLU A 103 -23.60 -9.71 -13.33
CA GLU A 103 -23.25 -8.51 -12.57
C GLU A 103 -21.88 -8.65 -11.90
N LEU A 104 -21.60 -9.81 -11.32
CA LEU A 104 -20.29 -10.08 -10.72
C LEU A 104 -19.15 -10.03 -11.75
N ASN A 105 -19.38 -10.52 -12.98
CA ASN A 105 -18.41 -10.38 -14.06
C ASN A 105 -18.22 -8.92 -14.50
N ALA A 106 -19.28 -8.12 -14.50
CA ALA A 106 -19.18 -6.69 -14.80
C ALA A 106 -18.35 -5.96 -13.73
N ILE A 107 -18.60 -6.25 -12.45
CA ILE A 107 -17.85 -5.68 -11.33
C ILE A 107 -16.38 -6.14 -11.37
N GLU A 108 -16.11 -7.40 -11.72
CA GLU A 108 -14.73 -7.90 -11.90
C GLU A 108 -14.01 -7.19 -13.06
N THR A 109 -14.73 -6.90 -14.15
CA THR A 109 -14.20 -6.09 -15.26
C THR A 109 -13.84 -4.68 -14.80
N ILE A 110 -14.70 -4.05 -14.00
CA ILE A 110 -14.43 -2.73 -13.40
C ILE A 110 -13.22 -2.80 -12.47
N ALA A 111 -13.11 -3.81 -11.62
CA ALA A 111 -11.98 -3.95 -10.71
C ALA A 111 -10.64 -4.10 -11.46
N ASN A 112 -10.63 -4.84 -12.57
CA ASN A 112 -9.47 -4.94 -13.45
C ASN A 112 -9.18 -3.61 -14.18
N ALA A 113 -10.22 -2.88 -14.58
CA ALA A 113 -10.09 -1.57 -15.19
C ALA A 113 -9.49 -0.55 -14.20
N VAL A 114 -9.99 -0.48 -12.97
CA VAL A 114 -9.47 0.38 -11.88
C VAL A 114 -7.96 0.16 -11.70
N LYS A 115 -7.52 -1.10 -11.65
CA LYS A 115 -6.10 -1.43 -11.52
C LYS A 115 -5.30 -0.94 -12.74
N SER A 116 -5.74 -1.31 -13.94
CA SER A 116 -5.03 -1.00 -15.18
C SER A 116 -4.95 0.52 -15.45
N THR A 117 -6.06 1.25 -15.28
CA THR A 117 -6.10 2.71 -15.51
C THR A 117 -5.33 3.45 -14.42
N GLY A 118 -5.34 2.97 -13.18
CA GLY A 118 -4.49 3.48 -12.10
C GLY A 118 -2.99 3.34 -12.38
N GLU A 119 -2.56 2.18 -12.90
CA GLU A 119 -1.17 1.95 -13.34
C GLU A 119 -0.80 2.86 -14.52
N GLN A 120 -1.69 3.00 -15.50
CA GLN A 120 -1.49 3.89 -16.65
C GLN A 120 -1.37 5.37 -16.23
N ALA A 121 -2.25 5.84 -15.35
CA ALA A 121 -2.20 7.21 -14.84
C ALA A 121 -0.95 7.46 -14.00
N SER A 122 -0.52 6.49 -13.19
CA SER A 122 0.73 6.58 -12.42
C SER A 122 1.94 6.64 -13.34
N GLY A 123 2.01 5.78 -14.36
CA GLY A 123 3.06 5.83 -15.38
C GLY A 123 3.05 7.13 -16.20
N ALA A 124 1.87 7.71 -16.47
CA ALA A 124 1.74 9.00 -17.12
C ALA A 124 2.22 10.16 -16.23
N ARG A 125 2.09 10.04 -14.90
CA ARG A 125 2.61 11.01 -13.93
C ARG A 125 4.15 10.95 -13.84
N GLU A 126 4.73 9.75 -13.78
CA GLU A 126 6.18 9.56 -13.64
C GLU A 126 6.99 10.01 -14.87
N ARG A 127 6.44 9.92 -16.07
CA ARG A 127 7.10 10.35 -17.32
C ARG A 127 7.41 11.85 -17.39
N GLU A 128 6.82 12.64 -16.49
CA GLU A 128 7.05 14.08 -16.37
C GLU A 128 7.97 14.47 -15.22
N ALA A 129 8.31 13.55 -14.31
CA ALA A 129 9.37 13.83 -13.37
C ALA A 129 10.64 14.03 -14.23
N PRO A 130 11.21 15.25 -14.31
CA PRO A 130 12.51 15.39 -14.95
C PRO A 130 13.41 14.40 -14.23
N SER A 131 14.04 13.50 -14.99
CA SER A 131 15.00 12.53 -14.48
C SER A 131 16.04 13.27 -13.62
N ALA A 132 15.75 13.37 -12.32
CA ALA A 132 16.67 13.77 -11.28
C ALA A 132 17.52 12.55 -10.85
N LYS A 133 17.66 11.54 -11.73
CA LYS A 133 18.96 10.90 -11.90
C LYS A 133 19.89 11.89 -12.58
N ALA A 134 20.23 12.92 -11.80
CA ALA A 134 21.48 13.63 -11.95
C ALA A 134 22.57 12.55 -11.97
N THR A 135 23.12 12.34 -13.16
CA THR A 135 24.49 11.91 -13.33
C THR A 135 25.36 12.82 -12.47
N SER A 136 25.58 12.45 -11.21
CA SER A 136 26.58 13.07 -10.35
C SER A 136 27.96 12.58 -10.78
N THR A 137 28.33 12.87 -12.04
CA THR A 137 29.74 12.94 -12.40
C THR A 137 30.25 14.27 -11.86
N ILE A 138 30.36 14.37 -10.54
CA ILE A 138 31.24 15.37 -9.92
C ILE A 138 32.64 14.90 -10.27
N LYS A 139 33.15 15.45 -11.38
CA LYS A 139 34.56 15.40 -11.74
C LYS A 139 35.30 16.16 -10.64
N THR A 140 35.78 15.44 -9.64
CA THR A 140 36.68 15.97 -8.62
C THR A 140 38.01 16.28 -9.32
N GLU A 141 38.09 17.48 -9.90
CA GLU A 141 39.31 18.00 -10.48
C GLU A 141 40.28 18.28 -9.33
N ARG A 142 41.28 17.41 -9.24
CA ARG A 142 42.38 17.39 -8.28
C ARG A 142 43.15 18.70 -8.34
N ALA A 143 42.72 19.69 -7.57
CA ALA A 143 43.56 20.84 -7.23
C ALA A 143 44.55 20.40 -6.15
N SER A 144 45.72 19.96 -6.59
CA SER A 144 46.91 19.73 -5.79
C SER A 144 47.23 20.99 -4.95
N ARG A 145 46.86 20.98 -3.67
CA ARG A 145 47.55 21.79 -2.66
C ARG A 145 48.31 20.83 -1.76
N THR A 146 49.63 20.89 -1.95
CA THR A 146 50.68 20.25 -1.17
C THR A 146 50.43 20.42 0.32
N TRP A 147 50.28 19.30 1.00
CA TRP A 147 50.26 19.18 2.46
C TRP A 147 51.72 19.06 2.91
N ASN A 148 52.26 20.07 3.60
CA ASN A 148 53.51 19.93 4.34
C ASN A 148 53.16 19.58 5.79
N GLY A 149 53.48 18.34 6.15
CA GLY A 149 53.73 17.77 7.48
C GLY A 149 53.12 18.44 8.71
N SER A 150 52.30 17.71 9.46
CA SER A 150 52.82 16.81 10.51
C SER A 150 51.72 16.43 11.51
N CYS A 151 51.77 15.15 11.93
CA CYS A 151 51.13 14.53 13.09
C CYS A 151 49.59 14.44 13.09
N ALA A 152 48.92 13.38 13.55
CA ALA A 152 49.23 12.01 13.91
C ALA A 152 47.88 11.43 14.35
N SER A 153 47.45 10.32 13.76
CA SER A 153 47.19 9.06 14.47
C SER A 153 46.31 8.17 13.60
N SER A 154 46.80 6.95 13.40
CA SER A 154 46.19 5.88 12.62
C SER A 154 44.98 5.30 13.34
N ILE A 155 43.88 5.09 12.63
CA ILE A 155 43.11 3.84 12.72
C ILE A 155 42.74 3.43 11.29
N ALA A 156 43.41 2.37 10.83
CA ALA A 156 43.05 1.65 9.63
C ALA A 156 41.88 0.70 9.95
N HIS A 157 40.86 0.67 9.11
CA HIS A 157 39.91 -0.44 9.06
C HIS A 157 39.79 -0.96 7.63
N THR A 158 40.44 -2.10 7.40
CA THR A 158 40.12 -3.08 6.37
C THR A 158 38.90 -3.90 6.79
N ASN A 159 38.10 -4.31 5.80
CA ASN A 159 37.06 -5.37 5.81
C ASN A 159 37.25 -6.42 6.92
N GLU A 160 36.23 -6.94 7.62
CA GLU A 160 35.00 -7.53 7.11
C GLU A 160 34.08 -7.91 8.31
N THR A 161 32.76 -7.90 8.12
CA THR A 161 31.73 -8.60 8.94
C THR A 161 31.43 -8.10 10.36
N LEU A 162 30.19 -7.65 10.61
CA LEU A 162 29.48 -7.85 11.88
C LEU A 162 27.96 -7.64 11.71
N ARG A 163 27.20 -8.71 11.99
CA ARG A 163 25.81 -8.61 12.47
C ARG A 163 25.80 -7.79 13.77
N PHE A 164 24.73 -7.05 14.08
CA PHE A 164 23.99 -7.14 15.35
C PHE A 164 22.86 -6.10 15.41
N HIS A 165 21.75 -6.53 16.03
CA HIS A 165 20.68 -5.72 16.60
C HIS A 165 21.22 -4.61 17.52
N ASP A 166 20.58 -3.44 17.51
CA ASP A 166 20.42 -2.53 18.67
C ASP A 166 19.27 -1.55 18.32
N SER A 167 18.06 -1.63 18.88
CA SER A 167 17.69 -1.28 20.26
C SER A 167 18.26 0.07 20.70
N CYS A 168 17.52 1.15 20.46
CA CYS A 168 17.72 2.43 21.13
C CYS A 168 16.90 2.47 22.43
N PRO A 169 17.51 2.60 23.62
CA PRO A 169 16.82 2.95 24.85
C PRO A 169 16.87 4.47 25.10
N LEU A 170 15.81 4.94 25.78
CA LEU A 170 15.56 6.31 26.26
C LEU A 170 16.59 6.76 27.33
N PRO A 171 16.77 8.09 27.52
CA PRO A 171 17.79 8.65 28.39
C PRO A 171 17.47 8.55 29.89
N LEU A 172 18.53 8.31 30.67
CA LEU A 172 18.63 8.37 32.13
C LEU A 172 18.52 9.82 32.62
N ASP A 173 17.63 10.09 33.58
CA ASP A 173 17.89 10.94 34.74
C ASP A 173 16.67 10.97 35.68
N ALA A 174 16.71 10.16 36.75
CA ALA A 174 15.89 10.37 37.92
C ALA A 174 16.70 9.98 39.17
N CYS A 175 16.97 11.00 39.97
CA CYS A 175 17.69 11.01 41.23
C CYS A 175 17.21 9.92 42.21
N SER A 176 18.17 9.30 42.89
CA SER A 176 17.96 8.72 44.22
C SER A 176 19.23 8.91 45.03
N PRO A 177 19.12 9.31 46.30
CA PRO A 177 20.10 8.80 47.25
C PRO A 177 19.45 8.34 48.57
N TRP A 178 20.20 7.49 49.28
CA TRP A 178 20.00 6.96 50.64
C TRP A 178 19.14 5.68 50.70
N ALA A 179 19.79 4.52 50.79
CA ALA A 179 20.08 3.79 52.05
C ALA A 179 18.84 2.95 52.45
N GLU A 180 18.86 1.63 52.66
CA GLU A 180 19.78 0.80 53.42
C GLU A 180 19.50 -0.69 53.13
N LYS A 181 20.41 -1.56 53.57
CA LYS A 181 20.50 -3.00 53.30
C LYS A 181 19.34 -3.87 53.87
N PRO A 182 19.19 -5.12 53.38
CA PRO A 182 18.09 -6.05 53.65
C PRO A 182 18.33 -6.89 54.93
N PRO A 183 17.35 -7.71 55.37
CA PRO A 183 17.59 -9.15 55.25
C PRO A 183 16.31 -10.00 54.99
N VAL A 184 16.29 -10.93 54.03
CA VAL A 184 16.70 -12.37 54.11
C VAL A 184 15.50 -13.31 54.37
N LYS A 185 15.42 -14.37 53.52
CA LYS A 185 14.81 -15.72 53.76
C LYS A 185 13.26 -15.80 53.70
N GLN A 186 12.58 -16.77 53.08
CA GLN A 186 12.85 -18.16 52.66
C GLN A 186 11.93 -18.53 51.47
N LEU A 187 12.45 -19.14 50.40
CA LEU A 187 12.37 -20.58 50.09
C LEU A 187 10.94 -21.16 49.96
N GLN A 188 10.42 -21.03 48.73
CA GLN A 188 9.72 -22.02 47.89
C GLN A 188 8.54 -22.88 48.47
N PRO A 189 7.96 -23.87 47.73
CA PRO A 189 6.58 -23.71 47.24
C PRO A 189 5.63 -24.89 47.56
N LEU A 190 4.32 -24.61 47.56
CA LEU A 190 3.19 -25.53 47.29
C LEU A 190 3.00 -26.72 48.27
N PRO A 191 1.81 -27.36 48.36
CA PRO A 191 0.61 -27.31 47.50
C PRO A 191 -0.47 -26.29 47.86
#